data_AF-A0A9D6LCN5-F1
#
_entry.id   AF-A0A9D6LCN5-F1
#
_cell.length_a   1.000
_cell.length_b   1.000
_cell.length_c   1.000
_cell.angle_alpha   90.00
_cell.angle_beta   90.00
_cell.angle_gamma   90.00
#
_symmetry.space_group_name_H-M   'P 1'
#
loop_
_entity.id
_entity.type
_entity.pdbx_description
1 polymer ?
#
loop_
_entity_poly.entity_id
_entity_poly.type
_entity_poly.pdbx_seq_one_letter_code
_entity_poly.pdbx_strand_id
1 'polypeptide(L)' 'LWNEALAALVNLGYREGDAIAAIKQASAKVTESGVSPSLEKLIMSSLQLMSRGI' A
#
# COMPACT_ATOMS: atom_id res chain seq x y z
N LEU A 1 -9.68 -0.44 5.71
CA LEU A 1 -8.26 -0.11 5.39
C LEU A 1 -7.71 -0.90 4.22
N TRP A 2 -7.49 -2.22 4.32
CA TRP A 2 -6.83 -2.99 3.25
C TRP A 2 -7.61 -2.97 1.93
N ASN A 3 -8.90 -3.30 1.97
CA ASN A 3 -9.75 -3.33 0.77
C ASN A 3 -9.89 -1.95 0.13
N GLU A 4 -9.94 -0.88 0.94
CA GLU A 4 -10.00 0.49 0.46
C GLU A 4 -8.69 0.94 -0.19
N ALA A 5 -7.55 0.55 0.39
CA ALA A 5 -6.24 0.83 -0.21
C ALA A 5 -6.09 0.09 -1.55
N LEU A 6 -6.52 -1.17 -1.62
CA LEU A 6 -6.49 -1.95 -2.86
C LEU A 6 -7.36 -1.31 -3.94
N ALA A 7 -8.61 -0.96 -3.60
CA ALA A 7 -9.52 -0.28 -4.52
C ALA A 7 -8.94 1.06 -5.01
N ALA A 8 -8.30 1.84 -4.12
CA ALA A 8 -7.66 3.09 -4.50
C ALA A 8 -6.50 2.86 -5.50
N LEU A 9 -5.63 1.89 -5.26
CA LEU A 9 -4.51 1.60 -6.16
C LEU A 9 -4.99 1.04 -7.52
N VAL A 10 -6.00 0.19 -7.53
CA VAL A 10 -6.59 -0.32 -8.78
C VAL A 10 -7.28 0.81 -9.56
N ASN A 11 -8.00 1.71 -8.90
CA ASN A 11 -8.59 2.90 -9.53
C ASN A 11 -7.55 3.87 -10.10
N LEU A 12 -6.33 3.88 -9.54
CA LEU A 12 -5.20 4.64 -10.06
C LEU A 12 -4.52 3.96 -11.27
N GLY A 13 -4.97 2.77 -11.67
CA GLY A 13 -4.46 2.04 -12.83
C GLY A 13 -3.36 1.03 -12.52
N TYR A 14 -3.03 0.78 -11.25
CA TYR A 14 -2.09 -0.27 -10.89
C TYR A 14 -2.72 -1.66 -11.06
N ARG A 15 -1.92 -2.64 -11.47
CA ARG A 15 -2.37 -4.03 -11.55
C ARG A 15 -2.66 -4.54 -10.14
N GLU A 16 -3.74 -5.29 -10.00
CA GLU A 16 -4.19 -5.79 -8.70
C GLU A 16 -3.10 -6.58 -7.96
N GLY A 17 -2.34 -7.42 -8.67
CA GLY A 17 -1.22 -8.17 -8.09
C GLY A 17 -0.12 -7.28 -7.51
N ASP A 18 0.27 -6.24 -8.24
CA ASP A 18 1.31 -5.29 -7.81
C ASP A 18 0.83 -4.45 -6.62
N ALA A 19 -0.45 -4.03 -6.66
CA ALA A 19 -1.10 -3.31 -5.58
C ALA A 19 -1.16 -4.15 -4.29
N ILE A 20 -1.51 -5.44 -4.38
CA ILE A 20 -1.52 -6.36 -3.24
C ILE A 20 -0.12 -6.52 -2.65
N ALA A 21 0.90 -6.72 -3.50
CA ALA A 21 2.29 -6.86 -3.05
C ALA A 21 2.77 -5.60 -2.30
N ALA A 22 2.48 -4.42 -2.86
CA ALA A 22 2.82 -3.13 -2.28
C ALA A 22 2.10 -2.87 -0.94
N ILE A 23 0.81 -3.22 -0.84
CA ILE A 23 0.03 -3.07 0.40
C ILE A 23 0.55 -4.00 1.50
N LYS A 24 0.92 -5.22 1.14
CA LYS A 24 1.47 -6.19 2.09
C LYS A 24 2.81 -5.72 2.67
N GLN A 25 3.72 -5.25 1.83
CA GLN A 25 4.99 -4.67 2.27
C GLN A 25 4.79 -3.37 3.07
N ALA A 26 3.88 -2.49 2.64
CA ALA A 26 3.56 -1.26 3.36
C ALA A 26 3.00 -1.55 4.77
N SER A 27 2.10 -2.52 4.88
CA SER A 27 1.50 -2.93 6.16
C SER A 27 2.53 -3.50 7.13
N ALA A 28 3.49 -4.28 6.63
CA ALA A 28 4.61 -4.78 7.43
C ALA A 28 5.46 -3.64 8.00
N LYS A 29 5.88 -2.69 7.15
CA LYS A 29 6.66 -1.52 7.56
C LYS A 29 5.95 -0.64 8.59
N VAL A 30 4.65 -0.41 8.42
CA VAL A 30 3.86 0.41 9.35
C VAL A 30 3.75 -0.27 10.71
N THR A 31 3.58 -1.59 10.72
CA THR A 31 3.55 -2.41 11.95
C THR A 31 4.90 -2.36 12.68
N GLU A 32 6.00 -2.50 11.95
CA GLU A 32 7.37 -2.40 12.52
C GLU A 32 7.68 -1.00 13.08
N SER A 33 7.10 0.05 12.51
CA SER A 33 7.30 1.42 12.96
C SER A 33 6.52 1.77 14.23
N GLY A 34 5.66 0.88 14.74
CA GLY A 34 4.81 1.15 15.90
C GLY A 34 3.76 2.25 15.67
N VAL A 35 3.55 2.64 14.40
CA VAL A 35 2.64 3.71 14.00
C VAL A 35 1.29 3.08 13.67
N SER A 36 0.20 3.63 14.19
CA SER A 36 -1.14 3.17 13.83
C SER A 36 -1.36 3.30 12.31
N PRO A 37 -1.71 2.21 11.61
CA PRO A 37 -1.96 2.25 10.17
C PRO A 37 -3.19 3.08 9.86
N SER A 38 -3.01 4.16 9.10
CA SER A 38 -4.10 4.90 8.47
C SER A 38 -4.19 4.54 6.99
N LEU A 39 -5.39 4.70 6.41
CA LEU A 39 -5.62 4.42 4.99
C LEU A 39 -4.65 5.21 4.10
N GLU A 40 -4.52 6.51 4.38
CA GLU A 40 -3.66 7.42 3.65
C GLU A 40 -2.18 7.00 3.73
N LYS A 41 -1.68 6.65 4.92
CA LYS A 41 -0.30 6.16 5.08
C LYS A 41 -0.07 4.86 4.32
N LEU A 42 -1.04 3.94 4.36
CA LEU A 42 -0.97 2.68 3.63
C LEU A 42 -0.84 2.94 2.13
N ILE A 43 -1.72 3.78 1.57
CA ILE A 43 -1.72 4.14 0.15
C ILE A 43 -0.41 4.82 -0.24
N MET A 44 0.02 5.85 0.51
CA MET A 44 1.27 6.56 0.22
C MET A 44 2.49 5.65 0.28
N SER A 45 2.60 4.79 1.30
CA SER A 45 3.70 3.83 1.39
C SER A 45 3.68 2.81 0.26
N SER A 46 2.49 2.32 -0.14
CA SER A 46 2.37 1.42 -1.29
C SER A 46 2.77 2.10 -2.60
N LEU A 47 2.36 3.34 -2.84
CA LEU A 47 2.78 4.13 -4.01
C LEU A 47 4.30 4.35 -4.04
N GLN A 48 4.91 4.65 -2.88
CA GLN A 48 6.36 4.81 -2.76
C GLN A 48 7.12 3.52 -3.06
N LEU A 49 6.59 2.37 -2.64
CA LEU A 49 7.17 1.07 -2.98
C LEU A 49 7.08 0.82 -4.49
N MET A 50 5.91 1.00 -5.08
CA MET A 50 5.69 0.79 -6.53
C MET A 50 6.55 1.72 -7.40
N SER A 51 6.76 2.97 -6.97
CA SER A 51 7.66 3.92 -7.67
C SER A 51 9.14 3.51 -7.64
N ARG A 52 9.55 2.65 -6.71
CA ARG A 52 10.95 2.19 -6.59
C ARG A 52 11.23 0.91 -7.38
N GLY A 53 10.22 0.33 -8.04
CA GLY A 53 10.30 -0.98 -8.65
C GLY A 53 10.35 -2.06 -7.56
N ILE A 54 9.17 -2.47 -7.09
CA ILE A 54 9.03 -3.72 -6.33
C ILE A 54 9.08 -4.90 -7.29
#